data_AF-A0A9D6X7U8-F1
#
_entry.id   AF-A0A9D6X7U8-F1
#
_cell.length_a   1.000
_cell.length_b   1.000
_cell.length_c   1.000
_cell.angle_alpha   90.00
_cell.angle_beta   90.00
_cell.angle_gamma   90.00
#
_symmetry.space_group_name_H-M   'P 1'
#
loop_
_entity.id
_entity.type
_entity.pdbx_description
1 polymer ?
#
loop_
_entity_poly.entity_id
_entity_poly.type
_entity_poly.pdbx_seq_one_letter_code
_entity_poly.pdbx_strand_id
1 'polypeptide(L)'
;MRIVAWNCCRGPMAKKLAALESLQPDVAVLSEALEPERESPRALWFPSNASRLGIQVLAFGPDTRLKRLRRVGGDDLPNCVVPVRVTGPVSFNLLAVWTWPAPSYTKAFLNGLAACAGALRRAPLVVAGDFNGNPRFDKPNARMKWWTSGFATLHQAGLVSAYHHHEGLAYGRERHATHHFLRKAERPFHIDFCFVPQAWAANGTMSVRVAHGPPWSALSDHFPIVVDVEA
;
A
#
# COMPACT_ATOMS: atom_id res chain seq x y z
N MET A 1 -5.43 -15.61 2.20
CA MET A 1 -4.86 -14.48 2.96
C MET A 1 -5.50 -13.19 2.48
N ARG A 2 -5.94 -12.32 3.40
CA ARG A 2 -6.52 -11.00 3.11
C ARG A 2 -5.54 -9.88 3.44
N ILE A 3 -5.17 -9.11 2.43
CA ILE A 3 -4.33 -7.91 2.55
C ILE A 3 -5.21 -6.68 2.30
N VAL A 4 -5.17 -5.73 3.23
CA VAL A 4 -5.91 -4.46 3.10
C VAL A 4 -4.93 -3.29 3.06
N ALA A 5 -5.10 -2.38 2.10
CA ALA A 5 -4.41 -1.10 2.12
C ALA A 5 -5.42 0.04 2.16
N TRP A 6 -5.20 1.01 3.04
CA TRP A 6 -6.12 2.14 3.22
C TRP A 6 -5.40 3.38 3.74
N ASN A 7 -5.42 4.47 2.97
CA ASN A 7 -5.15 5.79 3.54
C ASN A 7 -6.33 6.19 4.44
N CYS A 8 -6.08 6.31 5.74
CA CYS A 8 -7.15 6.50 6.69
C CYS A 8 -7.52 8.00 6.88
N CYS A 9 -6.84 8.96 6.22
CA CYS A 9 -7.12 10.39 6.27
C CYS A 9 -7.19 10.96 7.70
N ARG A 10 -6.14 10.78 8.52
CA ARG A 10 -5.87 11.39 9.86
C ARG A 10 -7.02 11.46 10.91
N GLY A 11 -6.70 11.66 12.19
CA GLY A 11 -7.72 11.82 13.24
C GLY A 11 -8.10 10.49 13.92
N PRO A 12 -9.26 10.39 14.61
CA PRO A 12 -9.50 9.35 15.60
C PRO A 12 -9.39 7.92 15.04
N MET A 13 -8.45 7.14 15.58
CA MET A 13 -8.12 5.81 15.06
C MET A 13 -9.09 4.72 15.53
N ALA A 14 -9.70 4.83 16.71
CA ALA A 14 -10.55 3.76 17.26
C ALA A 14 -11.68 3.31 16.32
N LYS A 15 -12.47 4.27 15.79
CA LYS A 15 -13.55 3.96 14.82
C LYS A 15 -13.03 3.41 13.50
N LYS A 16 -11.85 3.86 13.07
CA LYS A 16 -11.21 3.42 11.81
C LYS A 16 -10.66 2.00 11.93
N LEU A 17 -10.04 1.68 13.06
CA LEU A 17 -9.56 0.33 13.36
C LEU A 17 -10.73 -0.65 13.47
N ALA A 18 -11.82 -0.28 14.16
CA ALA A 18 -13.03 -1.12 14.21
C ALA A 18 -13.64 -1.36 12.81
N ALA A 19 -13.69 -0.33 11.95
CA ALA A 19 -14.14 -0.49 10.58
C ALA A 19 -13.19 -1.40 9.77
N LEU A 20 -11.87 -1.20 9.89
CA LEU A 20 -10.86 -2.04 9.27
C LEU A 20 -10.98 -3.50 9.70
N GLU A 21 -11.17 -3.77 11.00
CA GLU A 21 -11.36 -5.12 11.55
C GLU A 21 -12.60 -5.82 10.98
N SER A 22 -13.66 -5.07 10.64
CA SER A 22 -14.84 -5.65 9.98
C SER A 22 -14.54 -6.21 8.58
N LEU A 23 -13.43 -5.80 7.95
CA LEU A 23 -12.94 -6.39 6.70
C LEU A 23 -12.20 -7.71 6.93
N GLN A 24 -11.94 -8.10 8.18
CA GLN A 24 -11.19 -9.30 8.57
C GLN A 24 -9.83 -9.42 7.86
N PRO A 25 -8.98 -8.37 7.83
CA PRO A 25 -7.65 -8.45 7.24
C PRO A 25 -6.78 -9.47 8.00
N ASP A 26 -5.88 -10.17 7.30
CA ASP A 26 -4.75 -10.86 7.94
C ASP A 26 -3.61 -9.86 8.20
N VAL A 27 -3.39 -8.96 7.23
CA VAL A 27 -2.41 -7.88 7.27
C VAL A 27 -3.03 -6.61 6.70
N ALA A 28 -2.79 -5.47 7.34
CA ALA A 28 -3.23 -4.18 6.85
C ALA A 28 -2.10 -3.14 6.78
N VAL A 29 -2.12 -2.31 5.74
CA VAL A 29 -1.31 -1.09 5.60
C VAL A 29 -2.22 0.11 5.75
N LEU A 30 -1.94 0.96 6.72
CA LEU A 30 -2.65 2.21 6.95
C LEU A 30 -1.75 3.41 6.70
N SER A 31 -2.09 4.21 5.69
CA SER A 31 -1.43 5.49 5.41
C SER A 31 -2.13 6.63 6.15
N GLU A 32 -1.44 7.76 6.35
CA GLU A 32 -1.93 8.90 7.16
C GLU A 32 -2.39 8.54 8.58
N ALA A 33 -1.82 7.47 9.14
CA ALA A 33 -2.16 7.01 10.47
C ALA A 33 -1.35 7.76 11.53
N LEU A 34 -2.01 8.09 12.64
CA LEU A 34 -1.33 8.58 13.84
C LEU A 34 -0.43 7.49 14.44
N GLU A 35 0.51 7.89 15.30
CA GLU A 35 1.25 6.94 16.14
C GLU A 35 0.26 6.12 17.00
N PRO A 36 0.38 4.78 17.05
CA PRO A 36 -0.43 3.96 17.94
C PRO A 36 0.00 4.14 19.40
N GLU A 37 -0.90 3.91 20.35
CA GLU A 37 -0.57 3.97 21.78
C GLU A 37 0.58 3.03 22.18
N ARG A 38 0.70 1.89 21.48
CA ARG A 38 1.76 0.90 21.69
C ARG A 38 2.09 0.18 20.40
N GLU A 39 3.37 0.20 20.04
CA GLU A 39 3.91 -0.73 19.05
C GLU A 39 4.08 -2.14 19.62
N SER A 40 3.94 -3.15 18.76
CA SER A 40 4.09 -4.55 19.13
C SER A 40 4.57 -5.36 17.92
N PRO A 41 4.92 -6.65 18.11
CA PRO A 41 5.14 -7.56 16.99
C PRO A 41 3.92 -7.77 16.07
N ARG A 42 2.78 -7.12 16.32
CA ARG A 42 1.59 -7.12 15.43
C ARG A 42 1.16 -5.72 14.99
N ALA A 43 1.80 -4.67 15.49
CA ALA A 43 1.49 -3.29 15.13
C ALA A 43 2.78 -2.49 15.08
N LEU A 44 3.20 -2.14 13.86
CA LEU A 44 4.36 -1.29 13.61
C LEU A 44 3.91 0.06 13.08
N TRP A 45 4.58 1.14 13.46
CA TRP A 45 4.35 2.48 12.94
C TRP A 45 5.63 3.11 12.41
N PHE A 46 5.56 3.73 11.25
CA PHE A 46 6.69 4.38 10.62
C PHE A 46 6.35 5.86 10.44
N PRO A 47 6.99 6.78 11.19
CA PRO A 47 6.72 8.21 11.05
C PRO A 47 7.06 8.66 9.63
N SER A 48 6.30 9.58 9.04
CA SER A 48 6.60 10.08 7.68
C SER A 48 7.89 10.88 7.60
N ASN A 49 8.36 11.47 8.70
CA ASN A 49 9.38 12.53 8.73
C ASN A 49 8.95 13.83 7.99
N ALA A 50 7.68 13.93 7.58
CA ALA A 50 7.10 15.11 6.92
C ALA A 50 5.90 15.69 7.68
N SER A 51 5.32 14.93 8.61
CA SER A 51 4.18 15.31 9.44
C SER A 51 4.15 14.48 10.73
N ARG A 52 3.17 14.74 11.60
CA ARG A 52 2.86 13.89 12.78
C ARG A 52 2.20 12.55 12.41
N LEU A 53 1.99 12.29 11.12
CA LEU A 53 1.39 11.07 10.60
C LEU A 53 2.47 10.12 10.09
N GLY A 54 2.08 8.87 9.87
CA GLY A 54 2.95 7.84 9.36
C GLY A 54 2.17 6.69 8.72
N ILE A 55 2.91 5.60 8.49
CA ILE A 55 2.39 4.35 7.95
C ILE A 55 2.29 3.36 9.12
N GLN A 56 1.09 2.84 9.42
CA GLN A 56 0.96 1.67 10.27
C GLN A 56 0.93 0.39 9.43
N VAL A 57 1.57 -0.66 9.93
CA VAL A 57 1.40 -2.03 9.43
C VAL A 57 0.86 -2.87 10.58
N LEU A 58 -0.29 -3.49 10.37
CA LEU A 58 -1.01 -4.27 11.37
C LEU A 58 -1.12 -5.73 10.93
N ALA A 59 -1.00 -6.64 11.88
CA ALA A 59 -1.21 -8.07 11.69
C ALA A 59 -2.30 -8.56 12.66
N PHE A 60 -3.26 -9.32 12.15
CA PHE A 60 -4.44 -9.74 12.90
C PHE A 60 -4.42 -11.24 13.23
N GLY A 61 -3.73 -12.04 12.42
CA GLY A 61 -3.58 -13.47 12.64
C GLY A 61 -2.85 -13.80 13.96
N PRO A 62 -3.28 -14.83 14.71
CA PRO A 62 -2.67 -15.20 15.98
C PRO A 62 -1.20 -15.62 15.83
N ASP A 63 -0.82 -16.16 14.67
CA ASP A 63 0.54 -16.60 14.36
C ASP A 63 1.30 -15.63 13.44
N THR A 64 0.65 -14.53 13.05
CA THR A 64 1.27 -13.51 12.21
C THR A 64 2.07 -12.54 13.07
N ARG A 65 3.33 -12.29 12.70
CA ARG A 65 4.23 -11.33 13.34
C ARG A 65 4.88 -10.43 12.30
N LEU A 66 5.19 -9.23 12.75
CA LEU A 66 5.80 -8.16 11.98
C LEU A 66 7.19 -7.85 12.55
N LYS A 67 8.15 -7.68 11.66
CA LYS A 67 9.50 -7.23 12.01
C LYS A 67 9.94 -6.14 11.05
N ARG A 68 10.41 -5.01 11.58
CA ARG A 68 11.01 -3.95 10.77
C ARG A 68 12.25 -4.48 10.04
N LEU A 69 12.33 -4.22 8.74
CA LEU A 69 13.55 -4.48 7.97
C LEU A 69 14.35 -3.18 7.83
N ARG A 70 15.66 -3.33 7.62
CA ARG A 70 16.56 -2.18 7.43
C ARG A 70 16.40 -1.60 6.03
N ARG A 71 16.40 -0.28 5.93
CA ARG A 71 16.61 0.46 4.69
C ARG A 71 18.09 0.78 4.51
N VAL A 72 18.50 0.96 3.26
CA VAL A 72 19.82 1.43 2.84
C VAL A 72 19.69 2.92 2.49
N GLY A 73 20.70 3.73 2.84
CA GLY A 73 20.59 5.19 2.83
C GLY A 73 20.04 5.67 4.17
N GLY A 74 20.73 6.63 4.80
CA GLY A 74 20.51 7.07 6.18
C GLY A 74 19.14 7.70 6.46
N ASP A 75 18.98 8.29 7.64
CA ASP A 75 17.71 8.84 8.14
C ASP A 75 17.14 10.01 7.31
N ASP A 76 17.92 10.55 6.37
CA ASP A 76 17.56 11.65 5.48
C ASP A 76 16.54 11.28 4.39
N LEU A 77 16.33 9.98 4.12
CA LEU A 77 15.35 9.55 3.11
C LEU A 77 13.93 9.54 3.71
N PRO A 78 12.96 10.24 3.06
CA PRO A 78 11.59 10.26 3.52
C PRO A 78 11.00 8.85 3.64
N ASN A 79 10.25 8.60 4.72
CA ASN A 79 9.64 7.30 5.04
C ASN A 79 8.38 7.03 4.22
N CYS A 80 8.48 7.19 2.89
CA CYS A 80 7.37 6.99 1.97
C CYS A 80 7.20 5.54 1.50
N VAL A 81 8.26 4.73 1.65
CA VAL A 81 8.25 3.27 1.44
C VAL A 81 9.02 2.64 2.60
N VAL A 82 8.38 1.73 3.33
CA VAL A 82 8.96 1.12 4.52
C VAL A 82 8.88 -0.41 4.47
N PRO A 83 9.99 -1.12 4.73
CA PRO A 83 10.03 -2.56 4.59
C PRO A 83 9.72 -3.28 5.91
N VAL A 84 8.82 -4.26 5.84
CA VAL A 84 8.40 -5.11 6.95
C VAL A 84 8.52 -6.57 6.54
N ARG A 85 9.08 -7.41 7.40
CA ARG A 85 8.97 -8.85 7.28
C ARG A 85 7.67 -9.29 7.96
N VAL A 86 6.82 -9.96 7.21
CA VAL A 86 5.64 -10.66 7.73
C VAL A 86 6.01 -12.14 7.86
N THR A 87 5.83 -12.70 9.06
CA THR A 87 5.99 -14.13 9.32
C THR A 87 4.68 -14.70 9.85
N GLY A 88 4.27 -15.86 9.35
CA GLY A 88 3.01 -16.52 9.70
C GLY A 88 2.79 -17.72 8.77
N PRO A 89 1.54 -18.18 8.57
CA PRO A 89 1.20 -19.26 7.65
C PRO A 89 1.79 -19.06 6.25
N VAL A 90 1.77 -17.82 5.76
CA VAL A 90 2.49 -17.37 4.57
C VAL A 90 3.45 -16.27 4.99
N SER A 91 4.74 -16.44 4.69
CA SER A 91 5.80 -15.50 5.09
C SER A 91 6.37 -14.74 3.91
N PHE A 92 6.23 -13.42 3.91
CA PHE A 92 6.61 -12.53 2.81
C PHE A 92 7.25 -11.23 3.33
N ASN A 93 7.88 -10.48 2.45
CA ASN A 93 8.27 -9.10 2.73
C ASN A 93 7.16 -8.17 2.23
N LEU A 94 6.84 -7.15 3.00
CA LEU A 94 5.88 -6.12 2.67
C LEU A 94 6.63 -4.79 2.55
N LEU A 95 6.45 -4.08 1.44
CA LEU A 95 6.75 -2.66 1.35
C LEU A 95 5.44 -1.89 1.53
N ALA A 96 5.29 -1.24 2.67
CA ALA A 96 4.15 -0.38 2.93
C ALA A 96 4.44 1.01 2.34
N VAL A 97 3.48 1.56 1.59
CA VAL A 97 3.66 2.75 0.75
C VAL A 97 2.74 3.88 1.19
N TRP A 98 3.30 5.07 1.35
CA TRP A 98 2.58 6.33 1.39
C TRP A 98 3.47 7.41 0.80
N THR A 99 3.26 7.76 -0.46
CA THR A 99 4.14 8.74 -1.12
C THR A 99 3.65 10.17 -0.96
N TRP A 100 4.59 11.10 -0.85
CA TRP A 100 4.37 12.55 -0.92
C TRP A 100 5.39 13.17 -1.88
N PRO A 101 5.14 14.37 -2.42
CA PRO A 101 5.97 14.91 -3.49
C PRO A 101 7.31 15.40 -2.92
N ALA A 102 8.36 14.60 -3.07
CA ALA A 102 9.71 14.93 -2.60
C ALA A 102 10.79 14.42 -3.58
N PRO A 103 11.04 15.07 -4.74
CA PRO A 103 10.39 16.26 -5.33
C PRO A 103 9.15 15.96 -6.20
N SER A 104 8.86 14.67 -6.45
CA SER A 104 7.63 14.20 -7.09
C SER A 104 7.27 12.85 -6.50
N TYR A 105 6.00 12.44 -6.61
CA TYR A 105 5.54 11.17 -6.07
C TYR A 105 6.29 9.96 -6.65
N THR A 106 6.50 9.93 -7.97
CA THR A 106 7.23 8.83 -8.63
C THR A 106 8.70 8.77 -8.18
N LYS A 107 9.37 9.92 -8.02
CA LYS A 107 10.76 9.95 -7.55
C LYS A 107 10.88 9.53 -6.08
N ALA A 108 9.95 9.96 -5.23
CA ALA A 108 9.90 9.52 -3.84
C ALA A 108 9.72 7.99 -3.75
N PHE A 109 8.79 7.44 -4.53
CA PHE A 109 8.56 6.00 -4.62
C PHE A 109 9.81 5.23 -5.06
N LEU A 110 10.47 5.64 -6.15
CA LEU A 110 11.66 4.94 -6.67
C LEU A 110 12.84 5.04 -5.70
N ASN A 111 13.05 6.18 -5.05
CA ASN A 111 14.07 6.31 -4.00
C ASN A 111 13.78 5.36 -2.83
N GLY A 112 12.51 5.25 -2.42
CA GLY A 112 12.06 4.32 -1.40
C GLY A 112 12.29 2.86 -1.78
N LEU A 113 11.99 2.46 -3.03
CA LEU A 113 12.28 1.13 -3.55
C LEU A 113 13.78 0.83 -3.54
N ALA A 114 14.61 1.78 -3.99
CA ALA A 114 16.07 1.64 -3.99
C ALA A 114 16.62 1.45 -2.56
N ALA A 115 16.11 2.24 -1.60
CA ALA A 115 16.45 2.11 -0.19
C ALA A 115 16.03 0.74 0.40
N CYS A 116 15.01 0.12 -0.18
CA CYS A 116 14.48 -1.17 0.24
C CYS A 116 15.01 -2.35 -0.60
N ALA A 117 16.04 -2.16 -1.44
CA ALA A 117 16.51 -3.18 -2.37
C ALA A 117 16.90 -4.52 -1.73
N GLY A 118 17.32 -4.52 -0.45
CA GLY A 118 17.60 -5.74 0.30
C GLY A 118 16.35 -6.59 0.59
N ALA A 119 15.18 -5.96 0.74
CA ALA A 119 13.91 -6.65 0.93
C ALA A 119 13.37 -7.24 -0.38
N LEU A 120 13.77 -6.71 -1.55
CA LEU A 120 13.30 -7.16 -2.86
C LEU A 120 13.78 -8.56 -3.27
N ARG A 121 14.85 -9.09 -2.68
CA ARG A 121 15.56 -10.28 -3.19
C ARG A 121 15.49 -11.53 -2.32
N ARG A 122 14.77 -11.51 -1.19
CA ARG A 122 14.94 -12.52 -0.12
C ARG A 122 13.72 -13.38 0.20
N ALA A 123 12.53 -12.98 -0.25
CA ALA A 123 11.27 -13.64 0.03
C ALA A 123 10.22 -13.17 -0.99
N PRO A 124 9.06 -13.85 -1.11
CA PRO A 124 7.90 -13.29 -1.78
C PRO A 124 7.66 -11.86 -1.28
N LEU A 125 7.26 -10.97 -2.19
CA LEU A 125 7.18 -9.53 -1.92
C LEU A 125 5.78 -9.02 -2.24
N VAL A 126 5.22 -8.28 -1.29
CA VAL A 126 4.00 -7.49 -1.47
C VAL A 126 4.36 -6.01 -1.37
N VAL A 127 3.76 -5.17 -2.20
CA VAL A 127 3.89 -3.70 -2.11
C VAL A 127 2.50 -3.11 -2.07
N ALA A 128 2.12 -2.46 -0.96
CA ALA A 128 0.76 -2.01 -0.76
C ALA A 128 0.68 -0.66 -0.04
N GLY A 129 -0.33 0.15 -0.38
CA GLY A 129 -0.57 1.44 0.26
C GLY A 129 -1.03 2.51 -0.72
N ASP A 130 -0.80 3.77 -0.35
CA ASP A 130 -1.17 4.96 -1.11
C ASP A 130 0.03 5.45 -1.92
N PHE A 131 -0.04 5.27 -3.24
CA PHE A 131 1.02 5.64 -4.15
C PHE A 131 0.92 7.11 -4.58
N ASN A 132 -0.18 7.81 -4.28
CA ASN A 132 -0.49 9.16 -4.76
C ASN A 132 -0.23 9.33 -6.27
N GLY A 133 -0.48 8.27 -7.03
CA GLY A 133 0.06 8.15 -8.36
C GLY A 133 -0.61 7.09 -9.19
N ASN A 134 -0.70 7.35 -10.50
CA ASN A 134 -1.33 6.45 -11.46
C ASN A 134 -0.73 6.73 -12.84
N PRO A 135 -0.50 5.71 -13.69
CA PRO A 135 -0.12 5.86 -15.09
C PRO A 135 -0.95 6.85 -15.90
N ARG A 136 -2.24 7.01 -15.59
CA ARG A 136 -3.13 8.02 -16.18
C ARG A 136 -2.63 9.46 -16.00
N PHE A 137 -1.79 9.72 -15.01
CA PHE A 137 -1.22 11.05 -14.75
C PHE A 137 0.10 11.30 -15.48
N ASP A 138 0.61 10.30 -16.21
CA ASP A 138 1.89 10.41 -16.90
C ASP A 138 1.83 11.46 -18.02
N LYS A 139 2.68 12.49 -17.89
CA LYS A 139 2.82 13.52 -18.92
C LYS A 139 3.73 13.01 -20.04
N PRO A 140 3.42 13.23 -21.34
CA PRO A 140 4.25 12.76 -22.45
C PRO A 140 5.74 13.09 -22.32
N ASN A 141 6.05 14.32 -21.90
CA ASN A 141 7.41 14.86 -21.81
C ASN A 141 8.09 14.65 -20.43
N ALA A 142 7.44 13.97 -19.48
CA ALA A 142 8.07 13.68 -18.20
C ALA A 142 9.17 12.63 -18.36
N ARG A 143 10.36 12.90 -17.82
CA ARG A 143 11.48 11.92 -17.81
C ARG A 143 11.17 10.67 -16.98
N MET A 144 10.34 10.83 -15.94
CA MET A 144 10.00 9.78 -14.99
C MET A 144 8.49 9.68 -14.89
N LYS A 145 7.98 8.46 -15.02
CA LYS A 145 6.57 8.15 -15.20
C LYS A 145 6.17 6.98 -14.31
N TRP A 146 4.92 6.96 -13.88
CA TRP A 146 4.35 5.86 -13.13
C TRP A 146 4.39 4.56 -13.93
N TRP A 147 4.01 4.59 -15.20
CA TRP A 147 4.05 3.39 -16.05
C TRP A 147 5.48 2.87 -16.26
N THR A 148 6.31 3.67 -16.93
CA THR A 148 7.61 3.22 -17.45
C THR A 148 8.73 3.20 -16.40
N SER A 149 8.52 3.78 -15.22
CA SER A 149 9.52 3.77 -14.15
C SER A 149 8.99 3.10 -12.89
N GLY A 150 7.89 3.59 -12.32
CA GLY A 150 7.34 3.05 -11.06
C GLY A 150 6.87 1.60 -11.19
N PHE A 151 5.83 1.36 -11.99
CA PHE A 151 5.20 0.05 -12.15
C PHE A 151 6.07 -0.90 -12.96
N ALA A 152 6.82 -0.40 -13.95
CA ALA A 152 7.83 -1.20 -14.65
C ALA A 152 8.87 -1.81 -13.69
N THR A 153 9.33 -1.05 -12.68
CA THR A 153 10.27 -1.59 -11.66
C THR A 153 9.63 -2.72 -10.84
N LEU A 154 8.36 -2.59 -10.47
CA LEU A 154 7.63 -3.65 -9.75
C LEU A 154 7.42 -4.89 -10.62
N HIS A 155 7.10 -4.71 -11.90
CA HIS A 155 6.98 -5.81 -12.87
C HIS A 155 8.31 -6.54 -13.09
N GLN A 156 9.41 -5.81 -13.23
CA GLN A 156 10.75 -6.39 -13.35
C GLN A 156 11.15 -7.16 -12.08
N ALA A 157 10.59 -6.80 -10.92
CA ALA A 157 10.74 -7.54 -9.67
C ALA A 157 9.79 -8.75 -9.55
N GLY A 158 9.06 -9.12 -10.62
CA GLY A 158 8.16 -10.27 -10.63
C GLY A 158 6.82 -10.03 -9.91
N LEU A 159 6.42 -8.75 -9.79
CA LEU A 159 5.13 -8.38 -9.17
C LEU A 159 4.09 -7.99 -10.22
N VAL A 160 2.82 -8.17 -9.85
CA VAL A 160 1.67 -7.69 -10.62
C VAL A 160 0.73 -6.91 -9.72
N SER A 161 0.03 -5.91 -10.26
CA SER A 161 -1.04 -5.24 -9.52
C SER A 161 -2.21 -6.21 -9.37
N ALA A 162 -2.61 -6.49 -8.13
CA ALA A 162 -3.71 -7.40 -7.84
C ALA A 162 -5.01 -6.92 -8.51
N TYR A 163 -5.30 -5.62 -8.45
CA TYR A 163 -6.48 -5.02 -9.06
C TYR A 163 -6.52 -5.23 -10.58
N HIS A 164 -5.44 -4.88 -11.28
CA HIS A 164 -5.40 -4.98 -12.75
C HIS A 164 -5.48 -6.43 -13.23
N HIS A 165 -4.83 -7.34 -12.51
CA HIS A 165 -4.91 -8.76 -12.83
C HIS A 165 -6.32 -9.31 -12.60
N HIS A 166 -6.98 -8.96 -11.48
CA HIS A 166 -8.34 -9.39 -11.18
C HIS A 166 -9.37 -8.84 -12.18
N GLU A 167 -9.24 -7.56 -12.55
CA GLU A 167 -10.20 -6.86 -13.41
C GLU A 167 -9.96 -7.10 -14.92
N GLY A 168 -8.78 -7.60 -15.30
CA GLY A 168 -8.37 -7.75 -16.70
C GLY A 168 -8.22 -6.40 -17.42
N LEU A 169 -7.82 -5.35 -16.70
CA LEU A 169 -7.72 -3.99 -17.23
C LEU A 169 -6.27 -3.56 -17.45
N ALA A 170 -6.07 -2.73 -18.48
CA ALA A 170 -4.82 -2.01 -18.64
C ALA A 170 -4.64 -0.95 -17.54
N TYR A 171 -3.38 -0.70 -17.17
CA TYR A 171 -3.02 0.35 -16.23
C TYR A 171 -3.53 1.73 -16.66
N GLY A 172 -4.07 2.52 -15.71
CA GLY A 172 -4.70 3.81 -16.00
C GLY A 172 -6.13 3.73 -16.55
N ARG A 173 -6.71 2.52 -16.63
CA ARG A 173 -8.11 2.27 -17.00
C ARG A 173 -8.96 1.76 -15.83
N GLU A 174 -8.51 2.00 -14.60
CA GLU A 174 -9.21 1.57 -13.39
C GLU A 174 -10.62 2.17 -13.32
N ARG A 175 -11.63 1.34 -13.02
CA ARG A 175 -13.05 1.73 -12.96
C ARG A 175 -13.49 2.12 -11.55
N HIS A 176 -12.83 1.57 -10.54
CA HIS A 176 -13.19 1.74 -9.12
C HIS A 176 -12.24 2.77 -8.50
N ALA A 177 -12.76 3.85 -7.92
CA ALA A 177 -11.95 4.89 -7.28
C ALA A 177 -11.48 4.43 -5.89
N THR A 178 -10.21 4.60 -5.55
CA THR A 178 -9.73 4.40 -4.17
C THR A 178 -9.69 5.71 -3.39
N HIS A 179 -9.88 6.85 -4.04
CA HIS A 179 -9.84 8.18 -3.45
C HIS A 179 -10.84 9.12 -4.12
N HIS A 180 -11.58 9.90 -3.31
CA HIS A 180 -12.44 10.99 -3.75
C HIS A 180 -11.85 12.31 -3.25
N PHE A 181 -11.18 13.05 -4.12
CA PHE A 181 -10.43 14.23 -3.69
C PHE A 181 -11.33 15.31 -3.10
N LEU A 182 -10.99 15.76 -1.89
CA LEU A 182 -11.83 16.64 -1.05
C LEU A 182 -13.20 16.02 -0.70
N ARG A 183 -13.29 14.69 -0.61
CA ARG A 183 -14.53 13.93 -0.36
C ARG A 183 -15.61 14.14 -1.44
N LYS A 184 -15.19 14.47 -2.67
CA LYS A 184 -16.08 14.72 -3.80
C LYS A 184 -16.12 13.53 -4.75
N ALA A 185 -17.29 12.91 -4.89
CA ALA A 185 -17.46 11.71 -5.72
C ALA A 185 -17.22 11.97 -7.22
N GLU A 186 -17.43 13.21 -7.67
CA GLU A 186 -17.13 13.69 -9.01
C GLU A 186 -15.62 13.93 -9.27
N ARG A 187 -14.77 13.72 -8.26
CA ARG A 187 -13.30 13.81 -8.36
C ARG A 187 -12.62 12.48 -7.99
N PRO A 188 -12.93 11.39 -8.72
CA PRO A 188 -12.42 10.06 -8.40
C PRO A 188 -10.98 9.86 -8.87
N PHE A 189 -10.20 9.16 -8.06
CA PHE A 189 -8.86 8.71 -8.39
C PHE A 189 -8.66 7.27 -7.91
N HIS A 190 -7.84 6.50 -8.63
CA HIS A 190 -7.33 5.20 -8.21
C HIS A 190 -5.83 5.33 -7.98
N ILE A 191 -5.44 5.49 -6.72
CA ILE A 191 -4.06 5.80 -6.30
C ILE A 191 -3.56 4.89 -5.18
N ASP A 192 -4.42 4.05 -4.63
CA ASP A 192 -4.07 3.03 -3.65
C ASP A 192 -3.97 1.68 -4.36
N PHE A 193 -2.84 0.99 -4.20
CA PHE A 193 -2.59 -0.27 -4.89
C PHE A 193 -2.09 -1.34 -3.92
N CYS A 194 -2.27 -2.58 -4.34
CA CYS A 194 -1.59 -3.74 -3.78
C CYS A 194 -0.98 -4.54 -4.95
N PHE A 195 0.35 -4.66 -4.93
CA PHE A 195 1.11 -5.50 -5.84
C PHE A 195 1.53 -6.77 -5.09
N VAL A 196 1.36 -7.91 -5.74
CA VAL A 196 1.66 -9.24 -5.20
C VAL A 196 2.61 -9.99 -6.13
N PRO A 197 3.30 -11.05 -5.67
CA PRO A 197 4.09 -11.91 -6.53
C PRO A 197 3.25 -12.47 -7.67
N GLN A 198 3.79 -12.50 -8.89
CA GLN A 198 3.10 -13.07 -10.04
C GLN A 198 2.68 -14.52 -9.81
N ALA A 199 3.47 -15.29 -9.05
CA ALA A 199 3.14 -16.67 -8.68
C ALA A 199 1.84 -16.79 -7.85
N TRP A 200 1.55 -15.81 -6.98
CA TRP A 200 0.32 -15.80 -6.19
C TRP A 200 -0.91 -15.49 -7.06
N ALA A 201 -0.74 -14.62 -8.05
CA ALA A 201 -1.80 -14.31 -9.00
C ALA A 201 -2.06 -15.46 -9.99
N ALA A 202 -1.05 -16.27 -10.33
CA ALA A 202 -1.17 -17.34 -11.32
C ALA A 202 -1.74 -18.66 -10.76
N ASN A 203 -1.49 -18.96 -9.48
CA ASN A 203 -1.69 -20.31 -8.92
C ASN A 203 -2.97 -20.49 -8.09
N GLY A 204 -3.84 -19.48 -7.97
CA GLY A 204 -4.98 -19.57 -7.07
C GLY A 204 -6.09 -18.56 -7.34
N THR A 205 -7.09 -18.58 -6.47
CA THR A 205 -8.19 -17.62 -6.53
C THR A 205 -7.74 -16.29 -5.95
N MET A 206 -7.67 -15.25 -6.79
CA MET A 206 -7.45 -13.88 -6.35
C MET A 206 -8.70 -13.04 -6.58
N SER A 207 -9.18 -12.38 -5.53
CA SER A 207 -10.27 -11.41 -5.63
C SER A 207 -9.85 -10.06 -5.09
N VAL A 208 -10.30 -9.00 -5.75
CA VAL A 208 -9.98 -7.63 -5.36
C VAL A 208 -11.23 -6.80 -5.37
N ARG A 209 -11.44 -6.02 -4.31
CA ARG A 209 -12.53 -5.04 -4.25
C ARG A 209 -12.08 -3.76 -3.58
N VAL A 210 -12.74 -2.66 -3.91
CA VAL A 210 -12.63 -1.40 -3.18
C VAL A 210 -13.82 -1.27 -2.25
N ALA A 211 -13.58 -1.12 -0.95
CA ALA A 211 -14.61 -1.02 0.07
C ALA A 211 -15.25 0.38 0.06
N HIS A 212 -16.28 0.55 -0.77
CA HIS A 212 -17.06 1.77 -0.87
C HIS A 212 -18.24 1.81 0.12
N GLY A 213 -18.85 2.99 0.26
CA GLY A 213 -20.11 3.19 0.96
C GLY A 213 -20.03 4.15 2.15
N PRO A 214 -21.19 4.48 2.77
CA PRO A 214 -21.29 5.47 3.84
C PRO A 214 -20.35 5.26 5.03
N PRO A 215 -20.13 4.01 5.52
CA PRO A 215 -19.20 3.78 6.62
C PRO A 215 -17.77 4.24 6.29
N TRP A 216 -17.33 4.08 5.03
CA TRP A 216 -15.97 4.41 4.61
C TRP A 216 -15.82 5.89 4.27
N SER A 217 -16.77 6.48 3.53
CA SER A 217 -16.74 7.90 3.17
C SER A 217 -16.87 8.84 4.37
N ALA A 218 -17.47 8.37 5.46
CA ALA A 218 -17.48 9.11 6.73
C ALA A 218 -16.09 9.15 7.38
N LEU A 219 -15.32 8.07 7.25
CA LEU A 219 -14.03 7.89 7.95
C LEU A 219 -12.84 8.48 7.20
N SER A 220 -12.81 8.38 5.87
CA SER A 220 -11.72 8.84 5.02
C SER A 220 -12.24 9.33 3.68
N ASP A 221 -11.45 10.15 2.98
CA ASP A 221 -11.64 10.44 1.55
C ASP A 221 -11.05 9.35 0.64
N HIS A 222 -10.33 8.37 1.23
CA HIS A 222 -9.93 7.13 0.57
C HIS A 222 -10.79 5.93 1.02
N PHE A 223 -10.85 4.93 0.15
CA PHE A 223 -11.54 3.67 0.33
C PHE A 223 -10.53 2.52 0.41
N PRO A 224 -10.68 1.57 1.35
CA PRO A 224 -9.78 0.43 1.44
C PRO A 224 -9.78 -0.40 0.16
N ILE A 225 -8.59 -0.73 -0.37
CA ILE A 225 -8.43 -1.82 -1.32
C ILE A 225 -8.25 -3.12 -0.54
N VAL A 226 -9.09 -4.11 -0.84
CA VAL A 226 -9.12 -5.42 -0.18
C VAL A 226 -8.71 -6.46 -1.20
N VAL A 227 -7.63 -7.18 -0.92
CA VAL A 227 -7.10 -8.26 -1.77
C VAL A 227 -7.17 -9.56 -1.00
N ASP A 228 -7.97 -10.50 -1.50
CA ASP A 228 -7.94 -11.89 -1.06
C ASP A 228 -7.11 -12.69 -2.06
N VAL A 229 -6.09 -13.39 -1.55
CA VAL A 229 -5.16 -14.17 -2.36
C VAL A 229 -4.79 -15.49 -1.66
N GLU A 230 -4.71 -16.55 -2.46
CA GLU A 230 -4.11 -17.82 -2.07
C GLU A 230 -2.61 -17.77 -2.42
N ALA A 231 -1.77 -17.93 -1.40
CA ALA A 231 -0.37 -17.53 -1.43
C ALA A 231 0.57 -18.65 -0.98
#